data_AF-A0A8T6EF37-F1
#
_entry.id   AF-A0A8T6EF37-F1
#
_cell.length_a   1.000
_cell.length_b   1.000
_cell.length_c   1.000
_cell.angle_alpha   90.00
_cell.angle_beta   90.00
_cell.angle_gamma   90.00
#
_symmetry.space_group_name_H-M   'P 1'
#
loop_
_entity.id
_entity.type
_entity.pdbx_description
1 polymer ?
#
loop_
_entity_poly.entity_id
_entity_poly.type
_entity_poly.pdbx_seq_one_letter_code
_entity_poly.pdbx_strand_id
1 'polypeptide(L)'
;MVIAAILYLLLLSVVSFNVMHALEWPILYAFVPIVLLVGTVGGIHFWQKSKRVLLQTLSYVGMFGLTVVALTFAIPGYEIIFEGESSAWTTRLTPMFVAAIALYISGLWIAAAAINQSDALEWLAKFLGGPSIYLTMVSALVLCTGSMLALEWLGATYENTNAITNRFLDRGIIPPLTLFMFFWGILLLLSKWWNAMYLRWSVTQWGRGTPVKVNSNIDRVRNVVKDATRIEDQLNFLWRRHIESYLLPRYINYATPVLGFIGTVLGISLAADGIRRIIASDSGLGGLSTELGDAIAPLGIAFDTTLIALSLSVGLALVLALVQRGEERTLTILERYLRDNIRVY
;
A
#
# COMPACT_ATOMS: atom_id res chain seq x y z
N MET A 1 5.96 17.48 16.84
CA MET A 1 6.62 17.63 15.53
C MET A 1 8.10 17.27 15.61
N VAL A 2 8.90 17.90 16.48
CA VAL A 2 10.33 17.54 16.68
C VAL A 2 10.48 16.06 17.05
N ILE A 3 9.68 15.56 18.00
CA ILE A 3 9.66 14.14 18.39
C ILE A 3 9.34 13.22 17.19
N ALA A 4 8.38 13.59 16.35
CA ALA A 4 8.00 12.80 15.17
C ALA A 4 9.12 12.78 14.11
N ALA A 5 9.80 13.91 13.88
CA ALA A 5 10.94 13.98 12.98
C ALA A 5 12.15 13.18 13.50
N ILE A 6 12.43 13.23 14.81
CA ILE A 6 13.47 12.41 15.44
C ILE A 6 13.16 10.93 15.29
N LEU A 7 11.92 10.51 15.58
CA LEU A 7 11.49 9.13 15.43
C LEU A 7 11.57 8.68 13.96
N TYR A 8 11.26 9.56 13.02
CA TYR A 8 11.39 9.30 11.58
C TYR A 8 12.85 9.06 11.16
N LEU A 9 13.77 9.91 11.62
CA LEU A 9 15.20 9.76 11.37
C LEU A 9 15.78 8.51 12.05
N LEU A 10 15.25 8.13 13.23
CA LEU A 10 15.59 6.89 13.92
C LEU A 10 15.16 5.68 13.08
N LEU A 11 13.94 5.67 12.54
CA LEU A 11 13.47 4.60 11.65
C LEU A 11 14.37 4.45 10.41
N LEU A 12 14.78 5.56 9.79
CA LEU A 12 15.71 5.53 8.65
C LEU A 12 17.10 5.03 9.05
N SER A 13 17.53 5.33 10.28
CA SER A 13 18.78 4.79 10.82
C SER A 13 18.68 3.28 10.99
N VAL A 14 17.56 2.75 11.50
CA VAL A 14 17.31 1.31 11.61
C VAL A 14 17.37 0.64 10.23
N VAL A 15 16.75 1.24 9.21
CA VAL A 15 16.84 0.76 7.83
C VAL A 15 18.30 0.70 7.39
N SER A 16 19.07 1.78 7.59
CA SER A 16 20.46 1.82 7.18
C SER A 16 21.33 0.76 7.88
N PHE A 17 21.16 0.54 9.18
CA PHE A 17 21.89 -0.49 9.91
C PHE A 17 21.51 -1.89 9.43
N ASN A 18 20.21 -2.12 9.19
CA ASN A 18 19.73 -3.44 8.76
C ASN A 18 20.20 -3.77 7.34
N VAL A 19 20.26 -2.80 6.42
CA VAL A 19 20.84 -2.99 5.07
C VAL A 19 22.29 -3.43 5.16
N MET A 20 23.12 -2.77 5.97
CA MET A 20 24.54 -3.16 6.12
C MET A 20 24.67 -4.55 6.74
N HIS A 21 23.81 -4.87 7.71
CA HIS A 21 23.78 -6.20 8.33
C HIS A 21 23.33 -7.30 7.36
N ALA A 22 22.36 -7.00 6.49
CA ALA A 22 21.87 -7.91 5.45
C ALA A 22 22.92 -8.17 4.36
N LEU A 23 23.68 -7.14 3.96
CA LEU A 23 24.77 -7.25 2.97
C LEU A 23 26.08 -7.81 3.55
N GLU A 24 26.12 -8.15 4.84
CA GLU A 24 27.33 -8.56 5.57
C GLU A 24 28.48 -7.53 5.48
N TRP A 25 28.14 -6.26 5.28
CA TRP A 25 29.10 -5.16 5.23
C TRP A 25 29.43 -4.64 6.63
N PRO A 26 30.63 -4.05 6.82
CA PRO A 26 31.00 -3.45 8.10
C PRO A 26 29.96 -2.41 8.56
N ILE A 27 29.48 -2.57 9.80
CA ILE A 27 28.42 -1.74 10.41
C ILE A 27 28.76 -0.23 10.34
N LEU A 28 30.04 0.12 10.32
CA LEU A 28 30.51 1.51 10.20
C LEU A 28 30.02 2.20 8.93
N TYR A 29 29.81 1.47 7.83
CA TYR A 29 29.27 2.06 6.60
C TYR A 29 27.83 2.54 6.74
N ALA A 30 27.07 2.07 7.74
CA ALA A 30 25.72 2.56 8.01
C ALA A 30 25.71 4.04 8.43
N PHE A 31 26.81 4.56 8.98
CA PHE A 31 26.87 5.97 9.38
C PHE A 31 26.88 6.92 8.18
N VAL A 32 27.39 6.50 7.02
CA VAL A 32 27.48 7.36 5.82
C VAL A 32 26.10 7.85 5.35
N PRO A 33 25.12 6.98 5.05
CA PRO A 33 23.78 7.44 4.65
C PRO A 33 23.06 8.16 5.80
N ILE A 34 23.26 7.77 7.06
CA ILE A 34 22.64 8.46 8.21
C ILE A 34 23.13 9.91 8.30
N VAL A 35 24.43 10.14 8.22
CA VAL A 35 25.02 11.49 8.28
C VAL A 35 24.55 12.34 7.10
N LEU A 36 24.48 11.78 5.90
CA LEU A 36 23.94 12.47 4.72
C LEU A 36 22.46 12.84 4.89
N LEU A 37 21.63 11.94 5.43
CA LEU A 37 20.22 12.19 5.69
C LEU A 37 20.00 13.27 6.76
N VAL A 38 20.72 13.19 7.87
CA VAL A 38 20.63 14.19 8.94
C VAL A 38 21.16 15.54 8.45
N GLY A 39 22.26 15.55 7.70
CA GLY A 39 22.87 16.76 7.13
C GLY A 39 21.95 17.46 6.13
N THR A 40 21.30 16.71 5.23
CA THR A 40 20.35 17.28 4.25
C THR A 40 19.10 17.85 4.92
N VAL A 41 18.47 17.11 5.83
CA VAL A 41 17.28 17.57 6.56
C VAL A 41 17.62 18.77 7.45
N GLY A 42 18.73 18.70 8.18
CA GLY A 42 19.22 19.78 9.06
C GLY A 42 19.61 21.04 8.28
N GLY A 43 20.32 20.89 7.17
CA GLY A 43 20.72 22.00 6.30
C GLY A 43 19.52 22.73 5.69
N ILE A 44 18.53 22.00 5.18
CA ILE A 44 17.30 22.58 4.65
C ILE A 44 16.50 23.29 5.75
N HIS A 45 16.42 22.70 6.95
CA HIS A 45 15.77 23.34 8.09
C HIS A 45 16.44 24.66 8.46
N PHE A 46 17.78 24.68 8.50
CA PHE A 46 18.57 25.84 8.85
C PHE A 46 18.41 26.98 7.84
N TRP A 47 18.44 26.67 6.54
CA TRP A 47 18.45 27.68 5.48
C TRP A 47 17.08 28.27 5.21
N GLN A 48 16.03 27.45 5.15
CA GLN A 48 14.70 27.93 4.76
C GLN A 48 13.81 28.35 5.93
N LYS A 49 14.09 27.86 7.16
CA LYS A 49 13.29 28.09 8.38
C LYS A 49 11.77 27.89 8.21
N SER A 50 11.34 27.19 7.16
CA SER A 50 9.95 26.96 6.82
C SER A 50 9.54 25.55 7.22
N LYS A 51 8.50 25.46 8.06
CA LYS A 51 7.95 24.17 8.53
C LYS A 51 7.44 23.31 7.39
N ARG A 52 6.88 23.93 6.34
CA ARG A 52 6.33 23.22 5.18
C ARG A 52 7.41 22.48 4.42
N VAL A 53 8.52 23.17 4.12
CA VAL A 53 9.59 22.55 3.33
C VAL A 53 10.29 21.46 4.12
N LEU A 54 10.47 21.65 5.43
CA LEU A 54 10.97 20.58 6.31
C LEU A 54 10.12 19.30 6.20
N LEU A 55 8.80 19.40 6.28
CA LEU A 55 7.90 18.24 6.19
C LEU A 55 7.92 17.60 4.79
N GLN A 56 8.04 18.42 3.73
CA GLN A 56 8.18 17.91 2.37
C GLN A 56 9.50 17.14 2.20
N THR A 57 10.62 17.70 2.65
CA THR A 57 11.93 17.04 2.65
C THR A 57 11.88 15.72 3.43
N LEU A 58 11.28 15.72 4.62
CA LEU A 58 11.12 14.53 5.44
C LEU A 58 10.31 13.45 4.71
N SER A 59 9.24 13.84 4.00
CA SER A 59 8.45 12.92 3.18
C SER A 59 9.24 12.33 2.01
N TYR A 60 10.09 13.11 1.33
CA TYR A 60 10.93 12.61 0.22
C TYR A 60 12.01 11.64 0.71
N VAL A 61 12.70 12.02 1.78
CA VAL A 61 13.69 11.17 2.47
C VAL A 61 13.06 9.85 2.93
N GLY A 62 11.83 9.94 3.43
CA GLY A 62 10.98 8.82 3.76
C GLY A 62 10.69 7.84 2.64
N MET A 63 10.21 8.37 1.51
CA MET A 63 9.96 7.60 0.31
C MET A 63 11.26 6.93 -0.18
N PHE A 64 12.38 7.64 -0.15
CA PHE A 64 13.68 7.05 -0.48
C PHE A 64 14.03 5.88 0.45
N GLY A 65 13.86 6.04 1.77
CA GLY A 65 14.07 4.96 2.72
C GLY A 65 13.20 3.73 2.44
N LEU A 66 11.91 3.92 2.16
CA LEU A 66 11.01 2.84 1.76
C LEU A 66 11.44 2.16 0.46
N THR A 67 11.95 2.91 -0.52
CA THR A 67 12.47 2.34 -1.76
C THR A 67 13.70 1.49 -1.52
N VAL A 68 14.62 1.93 -0.64
CA VAL A 68 15.76 1.11 -0.22
C VAL A 68 15.28 -0.18 0.43
N VAL A 69 14.30 -0.11 1.33
CA VAL A 69 13.70 -1.31 1.93
C VAL A 69 13.16 -2.24 0.85
N ALA A 70 12.35 -1.73 -0.09
CA ALA A 70 11.76 -2.54 -1.15
C ALA A 70 12.82 -3.22 -2.03
N LEU A 71 13.92 -2.53 -2.33
CA LEU A 71 15.03 -3.11 -3.10
C LEU A 71 15.74 -4.23 -2.34
N THR A 72 15.98 -4.07 -1.03
CA THR A 72 16.56 -5.16 -0.23
C THR A 72 15.62 -6.36 -0.13
N PHE A 73 14.31 -6.12 -0.02
CA PHE A 73 13.29 -7.18 -0.03
C PHE A 73 13.09 -7.81 -1.42
N ALA A 74 13.60 -7.21 -2.50
CA ALA A 74 13.49 -7.80 -3.83
C ALA A 74 14.30 -9.10 -3.95
N ILE A 75 15.45 -9.19 -3.26
CA ILE A 75 16.32 -10.37 -3.27
C ILE A 75 15.60 -11.61 -2.68
N PRO A 76 15.12 -11.60 -1.43
CA PRO A 76 14.41 -12.75 -0.88
C PRO A 76 13.09 -13.01 -1.60
N GLY A 77 12.44 -11.98 -2.14
CA GLY A 77 11.27 -12.15 -3.01
C GLY A 77 11.59 -12.96 -4.25
N TYR A 78 12.76 -12.73 -4.87
CA TYR A 78 13.22 -13.51 -6.01
C TYR A 78 13.52 -14.96 -5.62
N GLU A 79 14.27 -15.17 -4.52
CA GLU A 79 14.60 -16.51 -4.00
C GLU A 79 13.35 -17.35 -3.77
N ILE A 80 12.35 -16.82 -3.07
CA ILE A 80 11.09 -17.56 -2.82
C ILE A 80 10.35 -17.90 -4.12
N ILE A 81 10.32 -16.99 -5.10
CA ILE A 81 9.53 -17.19 -6.34
C ILE A 81 10.17 -18.21 -7.27
N PHE A 82 11.50 -18.23 -7.37
CA PHE A 82 12.22 -19.03 -8.36
C PHE A 82 12.97 -20.22 -7.76
N GLU A 83 13.39 -20.12 -6.51
CA GLU A 83 14.17 -21.15 -5.80
C GLU A 83 13.32 -21.89 -4.76
N GLY A 84 12.18 -21.32 -4.35
CA GLY A 84 11.19 -21.95 -3.45
C GLY A 84 11.51 -21.83 -1.96
N GLU A 85 12.75 -21.52 -1.62
CA GLU A 85 13.22 -21.29 -0.25
C GLU A 85 14.00 -19.97 -0.19
N SER A 86 13.90 -19.27 0.92
CA SER A 86 14.69 -18.08 1.18
C SER A 86 15.97 -18.39 1.95
N SER A 87 16.99 -17.59 1.70
CA SER A 87 18.29 -17.72 2.35
C SER A 87 18.24 -17.44 3.86
N ALA A 88 19.16 -18.02 4.63
CA ALA A 88 19.14 -17.93 6.11
C ALA A 88 19.22 -16.49 6.67
N TRP A 89 19.77 -15.54 5.90
CA TRP A 89 19.91 -14.14 6.32
C TRP A 89 18.59 -13.38 6.29
N THR A 90 17.55 -13.89 5.63
CA THR A 90 16.24 -13.23 5.52
C THR A 90 15.53 -13.05 6.86
N THR A 91 15.80 -13.94 7.81
CA THR A 91 15.36 -13.82 9.21
C THR A 91 15.84 -12.52 9.88
N ARG A 92 16.91 -11.90 9.38
CA ARG A 92 17.47 -10.63 9.88
C ARG A 92 16.70 -9.40 9.37
N LEU A 93 15.79 -9.57 8.40
CA LEU A 93 15.03 -8.46 7.79
C LEU A 93 13.80 -8.02 8.59
N THR A 94 13.40 -8.76 9.63
CA THR A 94 12.20 -8.44 10.45
C THR A 94 12.20 -7.00 11.00
N PRO A 95 13.31 -6.45 11.56
CA PRO A 95 13.33 -5.07 12.03
C PRO A 95 13.10 -4.07 10.89
N MET A 96 13.56 -4.38 9.68
CA MET A 96 13.39 -3.53 8.52
C MET A 96 11.97 -3.58 7.96
N PHE A 97 11.31 -4.73 8.03
CA PHE A 97 9.89 -4.86 7.73
C PHE A 97 9.04 -3.97 8.66
N VAL A 98 9.29 -4.03 9.97
CA VAL A 98 8.61 -3.20 10.96
C VAL A 98 8.90 -1.72 10.72
N ALA A 99 10.15 -1.37 10.42
CA ALA A 99 10.53 0.00 10.09
C ALA A 99 9.80 0.51 8.84
N ALA A 100 9.59 -0.33 7.83
CA ALA A 100 8.84 0.04 6.63
C ALA A 100 7.37 0.36 6.92
N ILE A 101 6.70 -0.46 7.72
CA ILE A 101 5.32 -0.19 8.15
C ILE A 101 5.27 1.15 8.91
N ALA A 102 6.21 1.36 9.83
CA ALA A 102 6.28 2.60 10.59
C ALA A 102 6.56 3.83 9.70
N LEU A 103 7.46 3.71 8.70
CA LEU A 103 7.77 4.77 7.73
C LEU A 103 6.57 5.10 6.83
N TYR A 104 5.79 4.10 6.44
CA TYR A 104 4.56 4.29 5.68
C TYR A 104 3.52 5.07 6.50
N ILE A 105 3.22 4.61 7.73
CA ILE A 105 2.22 5.25 8.62
C ILE A 105 2.63 6.69 8.94
N SER A 106 3.90 6.90 9.31
CA SER A 106 4.41 8.24 9.59
C SER A 106 4.44 9.11 8.33
N GLY A 107 4.70 8.54 7.15
CA GLY A 107 4.59 9.20 5.86
C GLY A 107 3.17 9.73 5.56
N LEU A 108 2.12 8.94 5.85
CA LEU A 108 0.72 9.39 5.73
C LEU A 108 0.44 10.60 6.64
N TRP A 109 0.95 10.56 7.87
CA TRP A 109 0.76 11.64 8.82
C TRP A 109 1.51 12.92 8.41
N ILE A 110 2.76 12.80 7.95
CA ILE A 110 3.57 13.91 7.43
C ILE A 110 2.91 14.52 6.19
N ALA A 111 2.41 13.69 5.28
CA ALA A 111 1.73 14.14 4.07
C ALA A 111 0.47 14.96 4.41
N ALA A 112 -0.32 14.52 5.40
CA ALA A 112 -1.47 15.25 5.90
C ALA A 112 -1.08 16.56 6.62
N ALA A 113 -0.01 16.55 7.42
CA ALA A 113 0.49 17.72 8.13
C ALA A 113 1.14 18.78 7.21
N ALA A 114 1.67 18.36 6.06
CA ALA A 114 2.31 19.24 5.08
C ALA A 114 1.30 19.98 4.16
N ILE A 115 0.00 19.68 4.26
CA ILE A 115 -1.02 20.33 3.42
C ILE A 115 -1.13 21.80 3.83
N ASN A 116 -1.04 22.68 2.84
CA ASN A 116 -1.21 24.10 3.03
C ASN A 116 -2.66 24.38 3.40
N GLN A 117 -2.89 24.79 4.65
CA GLN A 117 -4.26 25.00 5.14
C GLN A 117 -4.86 26.34 4.66
N SER A 118 -4.09 27.15 3.92
CA SER A 118 -4.53 28.49 3.52
C SER A 118 -5.63 28.51 2.46
N ASP A 119 -5.77 27.43 1.68
CA ASP A 119 -6.88 27.24 0.74
C ASP A 119 -7.63 25.96 1.14
N ALA A 120 -8.85 26.14 1.64
CA ALA A 120 -9.65 25.03 2.15
C ALA A 120 -10.17 24.13 1.02
N LEU A 121 -10.34 24.66 -0.19
CA LEU A 121 -10.72 23.86 -1.36
C LEU A 121 -9.55 22.97 -1.78
N GLU A 122 -8.36 23.54 -1.89
CA GLU A 122 -7.13 22.79 -2.20
C GLU A 122 -6.86 21.71 -1.14
N TRP A 123 -7.10 22.05 0.14
CA TRP A 123 -7.00 21.13 1.25
C TRP A 123 -7.99 19.95 1.12
N LEU A 124 -9.28 20.22 0.92
CA LEU A 124 -10.30 19.19 0.71
C LEU A 124 -10.01 18.32 -0.52
N ALA A 125 -9.66 18.94 -1.64
CA ALA A 125 -9.35 18.24 -2.89
C ALA A 125 -8.13 17.32 -2.74
N LYS A 126 -7.12 17.72 -1.96
CA LYS A 126 -5.95 16.89 -1.68
C LYS A 126 -6.28 15.72 -0.76
N PHE A 127 -7.18 15.90 0.21
CA PHE A 127 -7.67 14.80 1.06
C PHE A 127 -8.46 13.76 0.26
N LEU A 128 -9.37 14.22 -0.61
CA LEU A 128 -10.18 13.37 -1.50
C LEU A 128 -9.33 12.68 -2.58
N GLY A 129 -8.27 13.34 -3.04
CA GLY A 129 -7.36 12.83 -4.07
C GLY A 129 -6.58 11.57 -3.70
N GLY A 130 -6.61 11.15 -2.44
CA GLY A 130 -5.95 9.93 -1.98
C GLY A 130 -4.45 10.09 -1.69
N PRO A 131 -3.78 9.00 -1.25
CA PRO A 131 -2.35 9.00 -0.97
C PRO A 131 -1.51 9.10 -2.24
N SER A 132 -0.20 9.35 -2.06
CA SER A 132 0.77 9.20 -3.15
C SER A 132 0.77 7.75 -3.66
N ILE A 133 0.59 7.59 -4.97
CA ILE A 133 0.60 6.29 -5.65
C ILE A 133 1.96 5.59 -5.46
N TYR A 134 3.05 6.35 -5.54
CA TYR A 134 4.39 5.81 -5.35
C TYR A 134 4.59 5.23 -3.95
N LEU A 135 4.16 5.98 -2.92
CA LEU A 135 4.27 5.55 -1.52
C LEU A 135 3.52 4.23 -1.28
N THR A 136 2.28 4.13 -1.76
CA THR A 136 1.47 2.91 -1.58
C THR A 136 2.01 1.74 -2.37
N MET A 137 2.52 1.98 -3.59
CA MET A 137 3.10 0.93 -4.43
C MET A 137 4.36 0.32 -3.82
N VAL A 138 5.31 1.16 -3.40
CA VAL A 138 6.56 0.70 -2.76
C VAL A 138 6.28 -0.03 -1.45
N SER A 139 5.35 0.49 -0.65
CA SER A 139 4.95 -0.17 0.60
C SER A 139 4.23 -1.50 0.34
N ALA A 140 3.47 -1.61 -0.74
CA ALA A 140 2.82 -2.85 -1.14
C ALA A 140 3.84 -3.93 -1.57
N LEU A 141 4.93 -3.55 -2.24
CA LEU A 141 6.03 -4.47 -2.55
C LEU A 141 6.65 -5.05 -1.28
N VAL A 142 6.94 -4.19 -0.30
CA VAL A 142 7.50 -4.62 1.00
C VAL A 142 6.52 -5.53 1.74
N LEU A 143 5.23 -5.19 1.78
CA LEU A 143 4.20 -6.04 2.41
C LEU A 143 4.07 -7.38 1.69
N CYS A 144 4.13 -7.40 0.37
CA CYS A 144 4.08 -8.61 -0.42
C CYS A 144 5.23 -9.55 -0.06
N THR A 145 6.49 -9.12 -0.23
CA THR A 145 7.64 -9.96 0.11
C THR A 145 7.65 -10.33 1.60
N GLY A 146 7.38 -9.37 2.49
CA GLY A 146 7.37 -9.65 3.93
C GLY A 146 6.32 -10.67 4.33
N SER A 147 5.16 -10.68 3.68
CA SER A 147 4.14 -11.71 3.89
C SER A 147 4.53 -13.07 3.32
N MET A 148 5.26 -13.12 2.20
CA MET A 148 5.78 -14.38 1.64
C MET A 148 6.82 -14.99 2.58
N LEU A 149 7.76 -14.18 3.09
CA LEU A 149 8.72 -14.60 4.11
C LEU A 149 8.04 -15.07 5.39
N ALA A 150 6.96 -14.40 5.81
CA ALA A 150 6.20 -14.81 6.98
C ALA A 150 5.48 -16.14 6.76
N LEU A 151 4.95 -16.39 5.55
CA LEU A 151 4.32 -17.66 5.20
C LEU A 151 5.33 -18.80 5.16
N GLU A 152 6.51 -18.58 4.58
CA GLU A 152 7.61 -19.54 4.57
C GLU A 152 8.05 -19.91 5.99
N TRP A 153 8.28 -18.90 6.83
CA TRP A 153 8.61 -19.12 8.24
C TRP A 153 7.52 -19.89 8.98
N LEU A 154 6.23 -19.59 8.72
CA LEU A 154 5.11 -20.32 9.31
C LEU A 154 5.09 -21.78 8.88
N GLY A 155 5.31 -22.07 7.60
CA GLY A 155 5.39 -23.44 7.09
C GLY A 155 6.54 -24.22 7.71
N ALA A 156 7.72 -23.60 7.82
CA ALA A 156 8.86 -24.21 8.49
C ALA A 156 8.61 -24.49 9.99
N THR A 157 7.76 -23.69 10.65
CA THR A 157 7.51 -23.78 12.10
C THR A 157 6.36 -24.72 12.46
N TYR A 158 5.30 -24.76 11.65
CA TYR A 158 4.06 -25.48 11.98
C TYR A 158 3.60 -26.41 10.84
N GLU A 159 3.70 -27.73 11.05
CA GLU A 159 3.29 -28.75 10.08
C GLU A 159 1.83 -28.58 9.59
N ASN A 160 0.93 -28.15 10.47
CA ASN A 160 -0.49 -27.91 10.13
C ASN A 160 -0.71 -26.74 9.16
N THR A 161 0.29 -25.87 8.95
CA THR A 161 0.17 -24.69 8.06
C THR A 161 0.73 -24.93 6.67
N ASN A 162 1.48 -26.02 6.47
CA ASN A 162 2.11 -26.37 5.19
C ASN A 162 1.11 -26.44 4.04
N ALA A 163 -0.09 -26.98 4.28
CA ALA A 163 -1.13 -27.07 3.26
C ALA A 163 -1.62 -25.70 2.75
N ILE A 164 -1.49 -24.63 3.54
CA ILE A 164 -1.86 -23.27 3.16
C ILE A 164 -0.63 -22.54 2.60
N THR A 165 0.52 -22.68 3.24
CA THR A 165 1.79 -22.06 2.82
C THR A 165 2.19 -22.51 1.41
N ASN A 166 2.12 -23.82 1.13
CA ASN A 166 2.45 -24.39 -0.18
C ASN A 166 1.47 -23.94 -1.28
N ARG A 167 0.27 -23.44 -0.92
CA ARG A 167 -0.65 -22.82 -1.90
C ARG A 167 -0.18 -21.44 -2.34
N PHE A 168 0.63 -20.75 -1.54
CA PHE A 168 1.14 -19.42 -1.85
C PHE A 168 2.56 -19.46 -2.44
N LEU A 169 3.41 -20.37 -1.98
CA LEU A 169 4.84 -20.38 -2.33
C LEU A 169 5.18 -21.24 -3.56
N ASP A 170 4.63 -22.46 -3.67
CA ASP A 170 5.05 -23.44 -4.70
C ASP A 170 4.43 -23.21 -6.10
N ARG A 171 3.80 -22.05 -6.33
CA ARG A 171 2.82 -21.87 -7.44
C ARG A 171 3.20 -20.80 -8.46
N GLY A 172 4.49 -20.48 -8.54
CA GLY A 172 5.06 -19.54 -9.52
C GLY A 172 4.71 -18.08 -9.25
N ILE A 173 4.71 -17.26 -10.30
CA ILE A 173 4.67 -15.79 -10.17
C ILE A 173 3.27 -15.21 -9.86
N ILE A 174 2.19 -15.97 -10.06
CA ILE A 174 0.81 -15.46 -10.00
C ILE A 174 0.34 -15.19 -8.56
N PRO A 175 0.50 -16.09 -7.57
CA PRO A 175 0.16 -15.77 -6.19
C PRO A 175 0.89 -14.52 -5.65
N PRO A 176 2.21 -14.34 -5.82
CA PRO A 176 2.89 -13.09 -5.45
C PRO A 176 2.31 -11.84 -6.12
N LEU A 177 1.97 -11.91 -7.42
CA LEU A 177 1.35 -10.79 -8.12
C LEU A 177 -0.05 -10.45 -7.59
N THR A 178 -0.86 -11.46 -7.28
CA THR A 178 -2.21 -11.24 -6.70
C THR A 178 -2.11 -10.67 -5.28
N LEU A 179 -1.13 -11.12 -4.50
CA LEU A 179 -0.84 -10.61 -3.16
C LEU A 179 -0.34 -9.17 -3.20
N PHE A 180 0.53 -8.82 -4.14
CA PHE A 180 0.95 -7.45 -4.40
C PHE A 180 -0.24 -6.56 -4.78
N MET A 181 -1.10 -6.99 -5.70
CA MET A 181 -2.33 -6.25 -6.05
C MET A 181 -3.23 -6.04 -4.83
N PHE A 182 -3.42 -7.08 -4.02
CA PHE A 182 -4.22 -7.00 -2.80
C PHE A 182 -3.64 -5.97 -1.82
N PHE A 183 -2.33 -6.03 -1.52
CA PHE A 183 -1.69 -5.07 -0.63
C PHE A 183 -1.70 -3.65 -1.18
N TRP A 184 -1.53 -3.47 -2.48
CA TRP A 184 -1.60 -2.14 -3.06
C TRP A 184 -3.02 -1.55 -2.97
N GLY A 185 -4.02 -2.35 -3.29
CA GLY A 185 -5.43 -1.99 -3.16
C GLY A 185 -5.80 -1.64 -1.72
N ILE A 186 -5.45 -2.49 -0.76
CA ILE A 186 -5.79 -2.27 0.65
C ILE A 186 -5.07 -1.03 1.21
N LEU A 187 -3.80 -0.78 0.85
CA LEU A 187 -3.08 0.42 1.29
C LEU A 187 -3.67 1.70 0.72
N LEU A 188 -4.07 1.70 -0.56
CA LEU A 188 -4.80 2.84 -1.15
C LEU A 188 -6.08 3.11 -0.35
N LEU A 189 -6.88 2.08 -0.09
CA LEU A 189 -8.15 2.21 0.63
C LEU A 189 -7.98 2.61 2.10
N LEU A 190 -7.02 2.02 2.82
CA LEU A 190 -6.72 2.38 4.20
C LEU A 190 -6.22 3.82 4.31
N SER A 191 -5.43 4.28 3.35
CA SER A 191 -5.03 5.70 3.28
C SER A 191 -6.23 6.62 3.06
N LYS A 192 -7.13 6.25 2.14
CA LYS A 192 -8.36 7.01 1.91
C LYS A 192 -9.25 7.02 3.15
N TRP A 193 -9.38 5.89 3.83
CA TRP A 193 -10.10 5.77 5.09
C TRP A 193 -9.49 6.65 6.18
N TRP A 194 -8.17 6.65 6.32
CA TRP A 194 -7.44 7.53 7.24
C TRP A 194 -7.72 9.00 6.95
N ASN A 195 -7.63 9.40 5.68
CA ASN A 195 -7.94 10.75 5.22
C ASN A 195 -9.40 11.15 5.52
N ALA A 196 -10.36 10.27 5.25
CA ALA A 196 -11.78 10.49 5.53
C ALA A 196 -12.06 10.59 7.03
N MET A 197 -11.43 9.74 7.85
CA MET A 197 -11.54 9.78 9.30
C MET A 197 -11.00 11.10 9.87
N TYR A 198 -9.84 11.56 9.38
CA TYR A 198 -9.25 12.84 9.78
C TYR A 198 -10.14 14.03 9.39
N LEU A 199 -10.69 14.00 8.17
CA LEU A 199 -11.64 15.01 7.71
C LEU A 199 -12.89 15.04 8.57
N ARG A 200 -13.48 13.86 8.87
CA ARG A 200 -14.66 13.74 9.72
C ARG A 200 -14.40 14.23 11.14
N TRP A 201 -13.24 13.93 11.71
CA TRP A 201 -12.85 14.45 13.01
C TRP A 201 -12.76 15.99 12.98
N SER A 202 -12.13 16.54 11.93
CA SER A 202 -12.04 18.00 11.74
C SER A 202 -13.41 18.67 11.58
N VAL A 203 -14.34 18.02 10.87
CA VAL A 203 -15.71 18.50 10.65
C VAL A 203 -16.62 18.29 11.87
N THR A 204 -16.45 17.25 12.68
CA THR A 204 -17.30 17.05 13.87
C THR A 204 -16.97 18.01 15.02
N GLN A 205 -15.71 18.45 15.12
CA GLN A 205 -15.30 19.54 16.01
C GLN A 205 -15.96 20.89 15.62
N TRP A 206 -16.40 21.03 14.36
CA TRP A 206 -17.12 22.21 13.85
C TRP A 206 -18.54 22.32 14.43
N GLY A 207 -19.28 21.21 14.47
CA GLY A 207 -20.71 21.20 14.82
C GLY A 207 -21.01 21.37 16.31
N ARG A 208 -20.00 21.27 17.19
CA ARG A 208 -20.18 21.35 18.66
C ARG A 208 -19.92 22.72 19.26
N GLY A 209 -19.69 23.77 18.45
CA GLY A 209 -19.55 25.15 18.94
C GLY A 209 -18.34 25.42 19.84
N THR A 210 -17.48 24.43 20.09
CA THR A 210 -16.19 24.67 20.72
C THR A 210 -15.32 25.46 19.74
N PRO A 211 -14.76 26.62 20.13
CA PRO A 211 -13.80 27.33 19.31
C PRO A 211 -12.57 26.43 19.22
N VAL A 212 -12.51 25.62 18.16
CA VAL A 212 -11.26 24.99 17.81
C VAL A 212 -10.29 26.16 17.66
N LYS A 213 -9.13 26.13 18.33
CA LYS A 213 -7.99 27.01 18.01
C LYS A 213 -7.48 26.65 16.61
N VAL A 214 -8.34 26.67 15.60
CA VAL A 214 -8.06 26.54 14.18
C VAL A 214 -7.86 27.97 13.71
N ASN A 215 -6.60 28.36 13.75
CA ASN A 215 -6.08 29.54 13.10
C ASN A 215 -6.67 29.67 11.67
N SER A 216 -7.38 30.75 11.38
CA SER A 216 -7.67 31.32 10.06
C SER A 216 -8.45 30.52 8.98
N ASN A 217 -8.61 29.20 9.07
CA ASN A 217 -9.10 28.41 7.92
C ASN A 217 -10.64 28.33 7.82
N ILE A 218 -11.34 28.52 8.93
CA ILE A 218 -12.80 28.47 9.01
C ILE A 218 -13.43 29.71 8.37
N ASP A 219 -12.86 30.89 8.62
CA ASP A 219 -13.26 32.12 7.94
C ASP A 219 -12.90 32.10 6.45
N ARG A 220 -11.95 31.26 6.03
CA ARG A 220 -11.54 31.12 4.62
C ARG A 220 -12.51 30.29 3.79
N VAL A 221 -13.01 29.15 4.30
CA VAL A 221 -14.13 28.43 3.64
C VAL A 221 -15.33 29.36 3.49
N ARG A 222 -15.66 30.11 4.56
CA ARG A 222 -16.73 31.10 4.54
C ARG A 222 -16.48 32.25 3.54
N ASN A 223 -15.23 32.70 3.39
CA ASN A 223 -14.87 33.75 2.43
C ASN A 223 -14.80 33.27 0.97
N VAL A 224 -14.66 31.97 0.73
CA VAL A 224 -14.80 31.36 -0.60
C VAL A 224 -16.28 31.34 -1.05
N VAL A 225 -17.23 31.38 -0.11
CA VAL A 225 -18.68 31.23 -0.31
C VAL A 225 -19.40 32.53 -0.73
N LYS A 226 -18.69 33.54 -1.24
CA LYS A 226 -19.31 34.84 -1.59
C LYS A 226 -20.06 34.88 -2.93
N ASP A 227 -19.81 33.92 -3.84
CA ASP A 227 -20.49 33.84 -5.15
C ASP A 227 -21.16 32.47 -5.33
N ALA A 228 -22.50 32.45 -5.46
CA ALA A 228 -23.29 31.22 -5.60
C ALA A 228 -22.92 30.39 -6.84
N THR A 229 -22.50 31.02 -7.94
CA THR A 229 -22.04 30.34 -9.16
C THR A 229 -20.71 29.62 -8.96
N ARG A 230 -19.82 30.14 -8.11
CA ARG A 230 -18.49 29.59 -7.84
C ARG A 230 -18.53 28.32 -6.98
N ILE A 231 -19.56 28.14 -6.17
CA ILE A 231 -19.67 27.01 -5.24
C ILE A 231 -20.07 25.72 -5.95
N GLU A 232 -20.96 25.79 -6.94
CA GLU A 232 -21.36 24.62 -7.72
C GLU A 232 -20.15 24.07 -8.51
N ASP A 233 -19.34 24.95 -9.12
CA ASP A 233 -18.08 24.56 -9.78
C ASP A 233 -17.09 23.90 -8.81
N GLN A 234 -16.98 24.43 -7.59
CA GLN A 234 -16.13 23.89 -6.54
C GLN A 234 -16.60 22.53 -6.03
N LEU A 235 -17.91 22.34 -5.83
CA LEU A 235 -18.49 21.05 -5.46
C LEU A 235 -18.27 20.02 -6.57
N ASN A 236 -18.52 20.40 -7.82
CA ASN A 236 -18.26 19.55 -8.98
C ASN A 236 -16.78 19.15 -9.07
N PHE A 237 -15.85 20.06 -8.77
CA PHE A 237 -14.44 19.74 -8.70
C PHE A 237 -14.12 18.71 -7.59
N LEU A 238 -14.68 18.86 -6.39
CA LEU A 238 -14.48 17.90 -5.29
C LEU A 238 -15.07 16.52 -5.60
N TRP A 239 -16.26 16.46 -6.20
CA TRP A 239 -16.89 15.22 -6.65
C TRP A 239 -16.06 14.52 -7.75
N ARG A 240 -15.57 15.28 -8.75
CA ARG A 240 -14.66 14.73 -9.77
C ARG A 240 -13.40 14.16 -9.14
N ARG A 241 -12.77 14.91 -8.22
CA ARG A 241 -11.56 14.47 -7.53
C ARG A 241 -11.78 13.19 -6.71
N HIS A 242 -12.92 13.09 -6.05
CA HIS A 242 -13.35 11.88 -5.37
C HIS A 242 -13.47 10.70 -6.34
N ILE A 243 -14.22 10.85 -7.45
CA ILE A 243 -14.39 9.77 -8.44
C ILE A 243 -13.04 9.32 -9.01
N GLU A 244 -12.17 10.26 -9.40
CA GLU A 244 -10.84 9.99 -9.94
C GLU A 244 -9.97 9.17 -8.97
N SER A 245 -10.01 9.50 -7.68
CA SER A 245 -9.21 8.81 -6.66
C SER A 245 -9.57 7.32 -6.48
N TYR A 246 -10.78 6.91 -6.89
CA TYR A 246 -11.24 5.52 -6.83
C TYR A 246 -10.98 4.73 -8.10
N LEU A 247 -10.48 5.36 -9.17
CA LEU A 247 -10.17 4.66 -10.43
C LEU A 247 -9.15 3.53 -10.21
N LEU A 248 -8.03 3.82 -9.55
CA LEU A 248 -6.97 2.84 -9.34
C LEU A 248 -7.40 1.70 -8.38
N PRO A 249 -8.00 1.96 -7.20
CA PRO A 249 -8.53 0.88 -6.35
C PRO A 249 -9.56 -0.02 -7.05
N ARG A 250 -10.45 0.55 -7.87
CA ARG A 250 -11.42 -0.22 -8.67
C ARG A 250 -10.72 -1.09 -9.72
N TYR A 251 -9.73 -0.51 -10.42
CA TYR A 251 -8.94 -1.25 -11.39
C TYR A 251 -8.18 -2.40 -10.76
N ILE A 252 -7.52 -2.20 -9.61
CA ILE A 252 -6.83 -3.26 -8.87
C ILE A 252 -7.81 -4.36 -8.45
N ASN A 253 -8.98 -3.99 -7.92
CA ASN A 253 -10.00 -4.98 -7.55
C ASN A 253 -10.53 -5.77 -8.76
N TYR A 254 -10.58 -5.17 -9.95
CA TYR A 254 -10.89 -5.85 -11.20
C TYR A 254 -9.73 -6.72 -11.71
N ALA A 255 -8.49 -6.25 -11.62
CA ALA A 255 -7.31 -6.94 -12.13
C ALA A 255 -6.97 -8.18 -11.29
N THR A 256 -7.23 -8.15 -9.98
CA THR A 256 -6.95 -9.27 -9.06
C THR A 256 -7.59 -10.59 -9.50
N PRO A 257 -8.91 -10.68 -9.75
CA PRO A 257 -9.53 -11.93 -10.23
C PRO A 257 -9.12 -12.28 -11.67
N VAL A 258 -8.83 -11.29 -12.52
CA VAL A 258 -8.30 -11.55 -13.88
C VAL A 258 -6.93 -12.22 -13.82
N LEU A 259 -6.04 -11.80 -12.92
CA LEU A 259 -4.76 -12.48 -12.66
C LEU A 259 -4.97 -13.92 -12.18
N GLY A 260 -5.95 -14.15 -11.30
CA GLY A 260 -6.35 -15.49 -10.89
C GLY A 260 -6.81 -16.36 -12.06
N PHE A 261 -7.60 -15.80 -12.98
CA PHE A 261 -8.03 -16.50 -14.19
C PHE A 261 -6.87 -16.81 -15.15
N ILE A 262 -5.93 -15.87 -15.31
CA ILE A 262 -4.68 -16.11 -16.05
C ILE A 262 -3.93 -17.32 -15.45
N GLY A 263 -3.92 -17.45 -14.12
CA GLY A 263 -3.37 -18.62 -13.43
C GLY A 263 -4.02 -19.93 -13.85
N THR A 264 -5.35 -19.99 -13.90
CA THR A 264 -6.05 -21.17 -14.41
C THR A 264 -5.76 -21.47 -15.86
N VAL A 265 -5.70 -20.46 -16.73
CA VAL A 265 -5.40 -20.67 -18.15
C VAL A 265 -4.01 -21.28 -18.33
N LEU A 266 -3.02 -20.79 -17.57
CA LEU A 266 -1.67 -21.37 -17.58
C LEU A 266 -1.66 -22.81 -17.05
N GLY A 267 -2.29 -23.08 -15.90
CA GLY A 267 -2.32 -24.43 -15.33
C GLY A 267 -3.06 -25.45 -16.21
N ILE A 268 -4.18 -25.06 -16.85
CA ILE A 268 -4.88 -25.91 -17.83
C ILE A 268 -3.99 -26.18 -19.05
N SER A 269 -3.29 -25.16 -19.55
CA SER A 269 -2.39 -25.31 -20.71
C SER A 269 -1.25 -26.27 -20.41
N LEU A 270 -0.60 -26.13 -19.25
CA LEU A 270 0.47 -27.01 -18.79
C LEU A 270 -0.02 -28.44 -18.57
N ALA A 271 -1.19 -28.61 -17.95
CA ALA A 271 -1.77 -29.93 -17.73
C ALA A 271 -2.13 -30.64 -19.04
N ALA A 272 -2.70 -29.91 -20.00
CA ALA A 272 -2.98 -30.44 -21.33
C ALA A 272 -1.69 -30.83 -22.07
N ASP A 273 -0.59 -30.11 -21.89
CA ASP A 273 0.70 -30.48 -22.45
C ASP A 273 1.27 -31.75 -21.83
N GLY A 274 1.19 -31.88 -20.50
CA GLY A 274 1.58 -33.10 -19.79
C GLY A 274 0.83 -34.33 -20.30
N ILE A 275 -0.50 -34.23 -20.41
CA ILE A 275 -1.34 -35.33 -20.92
C ILE A 275 -0.98 -35.69 -22.37
N ARG A 276 -0.73 -34.70 -23.24
CA ARG A 276 -0.31 -34.96 -24.64
C ARG A 276 1.00 -35.76 -24.71
N ARG A 277 1.96 -35.47 -23.83
CA ARG A 277 3.25 -36.19 -23.78
C ARG A 277 3.09 -37.64 -23.35
N ILE A 278 2.18 -37.91 -22.41
CA ILE A 278 1.84 -39.27 -21.94
C ILE A 278 1.16 -40.07 -23.04
N ILE A 279 0.22 -39.47 -23.77
CA ILE A 279 -0.43 -40.14 -24.90
C ILE A 279 0.57 -40.46 -26.01
N ALA A 280 1.59 -39.62 -26.18
CA ALA A 280 2.65 -39.81 -27.17
C ALA A 280 3.80 -40.73 -26.70
N SER A 281 3.86 -41.13 -25.42
CA SER A 281 4.91 -42.00 -24.91
C SER A 281 4.58 -43.47 -25.16
N ASP A 282 5.60 -44.24 -25.55
CA ASP A 282 5.52 -45.68 -25.82
C ASP A 282 5.56 -46.52 -24.52
N SER A 283 5.39 -45.87 -23.36
CA SER A 283 5.41 -46.48 -22.03
C SER A 283 4.13 -47.29 -21.81
N GLY A 284 4.27 -48.60 -21.62
CA GLY A 284 3.16 -49.48 -21.25
C GLY A 284 2.46 -49.08 -19.94
N LEU A 285 1.36 -49.76 -19.61
CA LEU A 285 0.40 -49.43 -18.53
C LEU A 285 0.97 -49.31 -17.09
N GLY A 286 2.23 -49.65 -16.83
CA GLY A 286 2.81 -49.74 -15.48
C GLY A 286 3.10 -48.41 -14.79
N GLY A 287 3.20 -47.29 -15.53
CA GLY A 287 3.52 -45.95 -15.00
C GLY A 287 2.40 -44.91 -15.12
N LEU A 288 1.29 -45.27 -15.77
CA LEU A 288 0.25 -44.32 -16.22
C LEU A 288 -0.38 -43.53 -15.07
N SER A 289 -0.54 -44.13 -13.88
CA SER A 289 -1.15 -43.46 -12.73
C SER A 289 -0.26 -42.34 -12.17
N THR A 290 1.06 -42.53 -12.16
CA THR A 290 2.02 -41.53 -11.67
C THR A 290 2.19 -40.43 -12.71
N GLU A 291 2.37 -40.81 -13.98
CA GLU A 291 2.47 -39.86 -15.09
C GLU A 291 1.22 -38.97 -15.19
N LEU A 292 0.02 -39.55 -15.07
CA LEU A 292 -1.22 -38.79 -15.09
C LEU A 292 -1.36 -37.87 -13.86
N GLY A 293 -0.88 -38.31 -12.69
CA GLY A 293 -0.81 -37.49 -11.49
C GLY A 293 0.04 -36.24 -11.69
N ASP A 294 1.24 -36.41 -12.24
CA ASP A 294 2.17 -35.31 -12.52
C ASP A 294 1.61 -34.34 -13.59
N ALA A 295 0.95 -34.88 -14.61
CA ALA A 295 0.32 -34.05 -15.64
C ALA A 295 -0.88 -33.24 -15.11
N ILE A 296 -1.61 -33.71 -14.10
CA ILE A 296 -2.78 -33.01 -13.55
C ILE A 296 -2.38 -32.07 -12.39
N ALA A 297 -1.23 -32.27 -11.74
CA ALA A 297 -0.78 -31.42 -10.63
C ALA A 297 -0.82 -29.90 -10.95
N PRO A 298 -0.36 -29.40 -12.12
CA PRO A 298 -0.49 -28.00 -12.50
C PRO A 298 -1.93 -27.45 -12.52
N LEU A 299 -2.92 -28.31 -12.78
CA LEU A 299 -4.34 -27.94 -12.80
C LEU A 299 -4.86 -27.67 -11.38
N GLY A 300 -4.52 -28.54 -10.42
CA GLY A 300 -4.84 -28.33 -9.01
C GLY A 300 -4.14 -27.07 -8.46
N ILE A 301 -2.89 -26.86 -8.89
CA ILE A 301 -2.12 -25.65 -8.61
C ILE A 301 -2.90 -24.40 -9.03
N ALA A 302 -3.33 -24.38 -10.29
CA ALA A 302 -4.11 -23.30 -10.91
C ALA A 302 -5.40 -22.99 -10.15
N PHE A 303 -6.20 -23.99 -9.79
CA PHE A 303 -7.48 -23.75 -9.13
C PHE A 303 -7.34 -23.10 -7.76
N ASP A 304 -6.37 -23.48 -6.92
CA ASP A 304 -6.21 -22.75 -5.65
C ASP A 304 -5.69 -21.32 -5.89
N THR A 305 -4.84 -21.07 -6.91
CA THR A 305 -4.41 -19.69 -7.21
C THR A 305 -5.59 -18.78 -7.53
N THR A 306 -6.57 -19.29 -8.28
CA THR A 306 -7.80 -18.55 -8.60
C THR A 306 -8.69 -18.40 -7.38
N LEU A 307 -8.83 -19.44 -6.56
CA LEU A 307 -9.59 -19.37 -5.32
C LEU A 307 -9.04 -18.30 -4.39
N ILE A 308 -7.71 -18.23 -4.24
CA ILE A 308 -7.02 -17.19 -3.46
C ILE A 308 -7.31 -15.81 -4.05
N ALA A 309 -7.12 -15.63 -5.35
CA ALA A 309 -7.34 -14.35 -6.03
C ALA A 309 -8.78 -13.85 -5.88
N LEU A 310 -9.77 -14.74 -6.03
CA LEU A 310 -11.19 -14.42 -5.83
C LEU A 310 -11.48 -14.07 -4.37
N SER A 311 -10.93 -14.83 -3.42
CA SER A 311 -11.13 -14.58 -1.98
C SER A 311 -10.57 -13.21 -1.58
N LEU A 312 -9.35 -12.88 -2.03
CA LEU A 312 -8.73 -11.58 -1.80
C LEU A 312 -9.52 -10.44 -2.47
N SER A 313 -10.02 -10.65 -3.70
CA SER A 313 -10.83 -9.67 -4.41
C SER A 313 -12.17 -9.40 -3.71
N VAL A 314 -12.86 -10.43 -3.20
CA VAL A 314 -14.10 -10.24 -2.44
C VAL A 314 -13.85 -9.40 -1.18
N GLY A 315 -12.75 -9.69 -0.45
CA GLY A 315 -12.34 -8.89 0.69
C GLY A 315 -12.04 -7.43 0.31
N LEU A 316 -11.29 -7.22 -0.77
CA LEU A 316 -10.94 -5.89 -1.27
C LEU A 316 -12.17 -5.10 -1.72
N ALA A 317 -13.12 -5.75 -2.39
CA ALA A 317 -14.39 -5.18 -2.83
C ALA A 317 -15.23 -4.69 -1.64
N LEU A 318 -15.29 -5.45 -0.55
CA LEU A 318 -15.99 -5.05 0.67
C LEU A 318 -15.36 -3.78 1.27
N VAL A 319 -14.04 -3.75 1.43
CA VAL A 319 -13.34 -2.58 1.98
C VAL A 319 -13.54 -1.36 1.07
N LEU A 320 -13.44 -1.54 -0.25
CA LEU A 320 -13.69 -0.49 -1.24
C LEU A 320 -15.09 0.11 -1.06
N ALA A 321 -16.13 -0.73 -0.95
CA ALA A 321 -17.50 -0.26 -0.77
C ALA A 321 -17.70 0.51 0.55
N LEU A 322 -17.10 0.03 1.65
CA LEU A 322 -17.22 0.67 2.96
C LEU A 322 -16.54 2.05 2.99
N VAL A 323 -15.32 2.14 2.45
CA VAL A 323 -14.56 3.40 2.43
C VAL A 323 -15.20 4.42 1.49
N GLN A 324 -15.60 3.99 0.29
CA GLN A 324 -16.27 4.87 -0.69
C GLN A 324 -17.58 5.42 -0.12
N ARG A 325 -18.42 4.57 0.47
CA ARG A 325 -19.68 4.99 1.11
C ARG A 325 -19.44 5.98 2.26
N GLY A 326 -18.38 5.80 3.05
CA GLY A 326 -18.04 6.69 4.15
C GLY A 326 -17.62 8.08 3.68
N GLU A 327 -16.86 8.15 2.59
CA GLU A 327 -16.38 9.39 2.00
C GLU A 327 -17.50 10.15 1.26
N GLU A 328 -18.32 9.45 0.48
CA GLU A 328 -19.52 10.02 -0.17
C GLU A 328 -20.46 10.68 0.85
N ARG A 329 -20.71 10.01 1.99
CA ARG A 329 -21.51 10.60 3.08
C ARG A 329 -20.91 11.90 3.61
N THR A 330 -19.58 11.96 3.74
CA THR A 330 -18.88 13.14 4.24
C THR A 330 -18.97 14.29 3.23
N LEU A 331 -18.83 13.98 1.93
CA LEU A 331 -19.04 14.93 0.84
C LEU A 331 -20.47 15.45 0.80
N THR A 332 -21.47 14.60 0.95
CA THR A 332 -22.88 15.02 0.99
C THR A 332 -23.18 15.95 2.17
N ILE A 333 -22.59 15.70 3.35
CA ILE A 333 -22.74 16.59 4.51
C ILE A 333 -22.12 17.95 4.22
N LEU A 334 -20.92 17.95 3.63
CA LEU A 334 -20.22 19.18 3.24
C LEU A 334 -21.02 19.96 2.19
N GLU A 335 -21.55 19.28 1.18
CA GLU A 335 -22.39 19.89 0.14
C GLU A 335 -23.62 20.57 0.73
N ARG A 336 -24.37 19.88 1.61
CA ARG A 336 -25.52 20.46 2.30
C ARG A 336 -25.12 21.70 3.09
N TYR A 337 -24.04 21.61 3.86
CA TYR A 337 -23.55 22.75 4.65
C TYR A 337 -23.20 23.96 3.77
N LEU A 338 -22.52 23.75 2.63
CA LEU A 338 -22.18 24.84 1.71
C LEU A 338 -23.44 25.45 1.08
N ARG A 339 -24.39 24.61 0.64
CA ARG A 339 -25.63 25.06 -0.01
C ARG A 339 -26.58 25.79 0.94
N ASP A 340 -26.67 25.35 2.20
CA ASP A 340 -27.53 25.98 3.21
C ASP A 340 -27.03 27.38 3.60
N ASN A 341 -25.71 27.59 3.69
CA ASN A 341 -25.14 28.91 4.00
C ASN A 341 -25.32 29.94 2.88
N ILE A 342 -25.50 29.51 1.62
CA ILE A 342 -25.81 30.43 0.49
C ILE A 342 -27.21 31.01 0.63
N ARG A 343 -28.18 30.23 1.11
CA ARG A 343 -29.59 30.68 1.21
C ARG A 343 -29.83 31.73 2.31
N VAL A 344 -28.85 31.95 3.18
CA VAL A 344 -28.93 32.89 4.32
C VAL A 344 -28.40 34.29 3.95
N TYR A 345 -27.75 34.45 2.79
CA TYR A 345 -27.29 35.73 2.25
C TYR A 345 -28.13 36.17 1.05
#